data_AF-A0A455UMB4-F1
#
_entry.id   AF-A0A455UMB4-F1
#
_cell.length_a   1.000
_cell.length_b   1.000
_cell.length_c   1.000
_cell.angle_alpha   90.00
_cell.angle_beta   90.00
_cell.angle_gamma   90.00
#
_symmetry.space_group_name_H-M   'P 1'
#
loop_
_entity.id
_entity.type
_entity.pdbx_description
1 polymer ?
#
loop_
_entity_poly.entity_id
_entity_poly.type
_entity_poly.pdbx_seq_one_letter_code
_entity_poly.pdbx_strand_id
1 'polypeptide(L)'
;MQQTPPPTDKMKALAMRLADENEVTLNGELTSFRECKTFIDKYMQIQAPTARMIAAAESAAKRYKVTLPEAARTSIQECRVFLNEHPR
;
A
#
# COMPACT_ATOMS: atom_id res chain seq x y z
N MET A 1 -31.93 1.30 -8.76
CA MET A 1 -31.31 0.15 -8.07
C MET A 1 -29.85 0.09 -8.47
N GLN A 2 -28.92 0.53 -7.61
CA GLN A 2 -27.48 0.35 -7.84
C GLN A 2 -26.90 -0.31 -6.58
N GLN A 3 -27.13 -1.62 -6.45
CA GLN A 3 -26.40 -2.42 -5.46
C GLN A 3 -25.01 -2.65 -6.02
N THR A 4 -24.09 -1.73 -5.73
CA THR A 4 -22.66 -2.03 -5.80
C THR A 4 -22.42 -3.17 -4.80
N PRO A 5 -21.80 -4.30 -5.22
CA PRO A 5 -21.58 -5.40 -4.31
C PRO A 5 -20.83 -4.88 -3.07
N PRO A 6 -21.19 -5.32 -1.87
CA PRO A 6 -20.49 -4.88 -0.67
C PRO A 6 -19.01 -5.22 -0.79
N PRO A 7 -18.09 -4.38 -0.28
CA PRO A 7 -16.68 -4.71 -0.27
C PRO A 7 -16.46 -6.03 0.46
N THR A 8 -15.61 -6.89 -0.13
CA THR A 8 -15.28 -8.20 0.42
C THR A 8 -14.71 -8.04 1.82
N ASP A 9 -14.94 -9.01 2.71
CA ASP A 9 -14.45 -8.96 4.09
C ASP A 9 -12.95 -8.63 4.20
N LYS A 10 -12.15 -9.17 3.27
CA LYS A 10 -10.72 -8.86 3.15
C LYS A 10 -10.42 -7.39 2.85
N MET A 11 -11.24 -6.74 2.03
CA MET A 11 -11.11 -5.31 1.71
C MET A 11 -11.50 -4.46 2.92
N LYS A 12 -12.61 -4.78 3.60
CA LYS A 12 -12.98 -4.08 4.83
C LYS A 12 -11.91 -4.20 5.91
N ALA A 13 -11.37 -5.40 6.14
CA ALA A 13 -10.29 -5.62 7.10
C ALA A 13 -9.01 -4.85 6.73
N LEU A 14 -8.67 -4.80 5.43
CA LEU A 14 -7.51 -4.02 4.96
C LEU A 14 -7.74 -2.51 5.10
N ALA A 15 -8.91 -2.02 4.72
CA ALA A 15 -9.29 -0.61 4.89
C ALA A 15 -9.30 -0.20 6.38
N MET A 16 -9.84 -1.05 7.26
CA MET A 16 -9.84 -0.83 8.71
C MET A 16 -8.43 -0.77 9.29
N ARG A 17 -7.53 -1.67 8.88
CA ARG A 17 -6.12 -1.59 9.29
C ARG A 17 -5.43 -0.33 8.77
N LEU A 18 -5.65 0.02 7.50
CA LEU A 18 -5.11 1.24 6.90
C LEU A 18 -5.60 2.49 7.62
N ALA A 19 -6.88 2.52 7.96
CA ALA A 19 -7.51 3.61 8.70
C ALA A 19 -6.92 3.76 10.11
N ASP A 20 -6.77 2.65 10.83
CA ASP A 20 -6.16 2.61 12.17
C ASP A 20 -4.70 3.07 12.15
N GLU A 21 -3.89 2.56 11.21
CA GLU A 21 -2.46 2.92 11.09
C GLU A 21 -2.24 4.38 10.65
N ASN A 22 -3.19 4.97 9.92
CA ASN A 22 -3.09 6.36 9.44
C ASN A 22 -3.93 7.33 10.27
N GLU A 23 -4.52 6.88 11.39
CA GLU A 23 -5.45 7.66 12.23
C GLU A 23 -6.62 8.30 11.43
N VAL A 24 -7.06 7.62 10.37
CA VAL A 24 -8.15 8.06 9.49
C VAL A 24 -9.46 7.42 9.93
N THR A 25 -10.52 8.22 10.06
CA THR A 25 -11.85 7.69 10.38
C THR A 25 -12.57 7.23 9.10
N LEU A 26 -12.90 5.94 9.00
CA LEU A 26 -13.69 5.37 7.91
C LEU A 26 -15.14 5.84 7.98
N ASN A 27 -15.43 7.02 7.44
CA ASN A 27 -16.74 7.66 7.55
C ASN A 27 -17.64 7.32 6.35
N GLY A 28 -18.10 6.07 6.27
CA GLY A 28 -19.03 5.62 5.22
C GLY A 28 -18.41 5.29 3.86
N GLU A 29 -17.10 5.47 3.66
CA GLU A 29 -16.38 5.11 2.42
C GLU A 29 -16.37 3.59 2.13
N LEU A 30 -16.77 2.76 3.11
CA LEU A 30 -16.98 1.31 2.96
C LEU A 30 -18.36 0.94 2.40
N THR A 31 -19.21 1.91 2.10
CA THR A 31 -20.57 1.66 1.58
C THR A 31 -20.55 1.15 0.14
N SER A 32 -19.55 1.53 -0.65
CA SER A 32 -19.38 1.09 -2.03
C SER A 32 -18.04 0.39 -2.24
N PHE A 33 -18.04 -0.74 -2.97
CA PHE A 33 -16.80 -1.42 -3.39
C PHE A 33 -15.82 -0.47 -4.07
N ARG A 34 -16.32 0.46 -4.90
CA ARG A 34 -15.49 1.42 -5.61
C ARG A 34 -14.78 2.39 -4.66
N GLU A 35 -15.50 2.95 -3.69
CA GLU A 35 -14.93 3.88 -2.72
C GLU A 35 -13.99 3.16 -1.75
N CYS A 36 -14.41 1.99 -1.25
CA CYS A 36 -13.56 1.13 -0.43
C CYS A 36 -12.28 0.74 -1.18
N LYS A 37 -12.36 0.39 -2.47
CA LYS A 37 -11.17 0.07 -3.28
C LYS A 37 -10.30 1.30 -3.49
N THR A 38 -10.86 2.48 -3.75
CA THR A 38 -10.09 3.71 -3.94
C THR A 38 -9.41 4.14 -2.65
N PHE A 39 -10.10 4.04 -1.51
CA PHE A 39 -9.55 4.26 -0.18
C PHE A 39 -8.39 3.30 0.05
N ILE A 40 -8.63 1.98 -0.09
CA ILE A 40 -7.58 0.98 0.05
C ILE A 40 -6.42 1.27 -0.89
N ASP A 41 -6.65 1.54 -2.18
CA ASP A 41 -5.56 1.79 -3.12
C ASP A 41 -4.72 3.01 -2.71
N LYS A 42 -5.40 4.10 -2.30
CA LYS A 42 -4.75 5.33 -1.83
C LYS A 42 -3.92 5.11 -0.57
N TYR A 43 -4.46 4.42 0.43
CA TYR A 43 -3.76 4.20 1.70
C TYR A 43 -2.80 3.00 1.65
N MET A 44 -3.04 2.03 0.79
CA MET A 44 -2.12 0.92 0.50
C MET A 44 -0.87 1.44 -0.23
N GLN A 45 -0.93 2.61 -0.87
CA GLN A 45 0.26 3.35 -1.34
C GLN A 45 0.99 4.12 -0.23
N ILE A 46 0.36 4.32 0.92
CA ILE A 46 0.98 4.99 2.09
C ILE A 46 1.52 3.95 3.08
N GLN A 47 1.01 2.72 3.01
CA GLN A 47 1.42 1.63 3.89
C GLN A 47 2.88 1.20 3.68
N ALA A 48 3.43 0.52 4.68
CA ALA A 48 4.75 -0.07 4.58
C ALA A 48 4.83 -1.04 3.38
N PRO A 49 5.96 -1.06 2.66
CA PRO A 49 6.16 -1.96 1.54
C PRO A 49 6.06 -3.40 2.02
N THR A 50 5.29 -4.21 1.30
CA THR A 50 5.19 -5.65 1.60
C THR A 50 6.58 -6.29 1.60
N ALA A 51 6.77 -7.36 2.38
CA ALA A 51 8.05 -8.07 2.47
C ALA A 51 8.63 -8.46 1.09
N ARG A 52 7.75 -8.76 0.11
CA ARG A 52 8.14 -9.02 -1.28
C ARG A 52 8.77 -7.81 -1.97
N MET A 53 8.24 -6.61 -1.72
CA MET A 53 8.79 -5.37 -2.24
C MET A 53 10.09 -4.99 -1.56
N ILE A 54 10.18 -5.12 -0.23
CA ILE A 54 11.44 -4.89 0.50
C ILE A 54 12.52 -5.83 -0.01
N ALA A 55 12.23 -7.13 -0.18
CA ALA A 55 13.19 -8.08 -0.72
C ALA A 55 13.64 -7.75 -2.16
N ALA A 56 12.73 -7.25 -3.00
CA ALA A 56 13.07 -6.78 -4.34
C ALA A 56 13.96 -5.53 -4.27
N ALA A 57 13.64 -4.59 -3.39
CA ALA A 57 14.39 -3.36 -3.20
C ALA A 57 15.78 -3.63 -2.59
N GLU A 58 15.90 -4.54 -1.64
CA GLU A 58 17.19 -5.02 -1.11
C GLU A 58 18.02 -5.74 -2.18
N SER A 59 17.38 -6.51 -3.05
CA SER A 59 18.06 -7.17 -4.17
C SER A 59 18.57 -6.15 -5.20
N ALA A 60 17.76 -5.14 -5.53
CA ALA A 60 18.17 -4.03 -6.36
C ALA A 60 19.33 -3.24 -5.71
N ALA A 61 19.20 -2.87 -4.44
CA ALA A 61 20.24 -2.19 -3.66
C ALA A 61 21.58 -2.94 -3.71
N LYS A 62 21.58 -4.26 -3.47
CA LYS A 62 22.78 -5.10 -3.58
C LYS A 62 23.36 -5.14 -4.99
N ARG A 63 22.50 -5.25 -6.01
CA ARG A 63 22.93 -5.35 -7.42
C ARG A 63 23.56 -4.05 -7.93
N TYR A 64 22.95 -2.93 -7.58
CA TYR A 64 23.41 -1.60 -7.95
C TYR A 64 24.47 -1.04 -6.99
N LYS A 65 24.80 -1.78 -5.92
CA LYS A 65 25.72 -1.37 -4.83
C LYS A 65 25.33 -0.04 -4.18
N VAL A 66 24.02 0.20 -4.06
CA VAL A 66 23.46 1.36 -3.37
C VAL A 66 22.82 0.91 -2.06
N THR A 67 22.71 1.81 -1.09
CA THR A 67 22.06 1.52 0.20
C THR A 67 20.55 1.71 0.04
N LEU A 68 19.75 0.73 0.50
CA LEU A 68 18.30 0.89 0.54
C LEU A 68 17.94 1.93 1.61
N PRO A 69 17.35 3.09 1.24
CA PRO A 69 16.99 4.10 2.23
C PRO A 69 15.95 3.56 3.20
N GLU A 70 16.01 4.00 4.47
CA GLU A 70 15.02 3.62 5.49
C GLU A 70 13.61 4.00 5.09
N ALA A 71 13.46 5.13 4.38
CA ALA A 71 12.20 5.55 3.80
C ALA A 71 11.61 4.51 2.83
N ALA A 72 12.44 3.80 2.05
CA ALA A 72 12.00 2.70 1.19
C ALA A 72 11.70 1.39 1.96
N ARG A 73 12.07 1.30 3.24
CA ARG A 73 11.68 0.19 4.14
C ARG A 73 10.37 0.47 4.86
N THR A 74 10.04 1.74 5.09
CA THR A 74 8.85 2.17 5.84
C THR A 74 7.73 2.71 4.95
N SER A 75 8.03 3.13 3.72
CA SER A 75 7.06 3.65 2.75
C SER A 75 7.12 2.89 1.43
N ILE A 76 5.97 2.35 1.01
CA ILE A 76 5.84 1.65 -0.27
C ILE A 76 6.02 2.59 -1.46
N GLN A 77 5.72 3.89 -1.31
CA GLN A 77 6.00 4.90 -2.35
C GLN A 77 7.49 5.01 -2.60
N GLU A 78 8.28 5.22 -1.54
CA GLU A 78 9.74 5.31 -1.62
C GLU A 78 10.35 4.00 -2.12
N CYS A 79 9.79 2.86 -1.68
CA CYS A 79 10.18 1.54 -2.17
C CYS A 79 9.92 1.38 -3.67
N ARG A 80 8.77 1.86 -4.17
CA ARG A 80 8.44 1.87 -5.59
C ARG A 80 9.33 2.79 -6.39
N VAL A 81 9.60 4.01 -5.90
CA VAL A 81 10.51 4.96 -6.54
C VAL A 81 11.89 4.33 -6.68
N PHE A 82 12.42 3.79 -5.57
CA PHE A 82 13.70 3.11 -5.56
C PHE A 82 13.76 1.93 -6.55
N LEU A 83 12.73 1.09 -6.57
CA LEU A 83 12.62 -0.04 -7.50
C LEU A 83 12.45 0.40 -8.97
N ASN A 84 11.80 1.53 -9.21
CA ASN A 84 11.60 2.07 -10.55
C ASN A 84 12.88 2.72 -11.11
N GLU A 85 13.68 3.37 -10.25
CA GLU A 85 15.01 3.87 -10.59
C GLU A 85 16.03 2.73 -10.78
N HIS A 86 15.81 1.59 -10.10
CA HIS A 86 16.66 0.41 -10.16
C HIS A 86 15.88 -0.82 -10.67
N PRO A 87 15.42 -0.80 -11.94
CA PRO A 87 14.63 -1.87 -12.51
C PRO A 87 15.41 -3.18 -12.57
N ARG A 88 14.68 -4.28 -12.42
CA ARG A 88 15.25 -5.64 -12.33
C ARG A 88 15.81 -6.13 -13.66
#